data_AF-A0A4U9V0S9-F1
#
_entry.id   AF-A0A4U9V0S9-F1
#
_cell.length_a   1.000
_cell.length_b   1.000
_cell.length_c   1.000
_cell.angle_alpha   90.00
_cell.angle_beta   90.00
_cell.angle_gamma   90.00
#
_symmetry.space_group_name_H-M   'P 1'
#
loop_
_entity.id
_entity.type
_entity.pdbx_description
1 polymer ?
#
loop_
_entity_poly.entity_id
_entity_poly.type
_entity_poly.pdbx_seq_one_letter_code
_entity_poly.pdbx_strand_id
1 'polypeptide(L)' 'MVKRAISLGVCKVNVATELKIAFADAVKSYFSQHPEANDPRKYIVPGKLAMKEVVAEKIRICGSAGML' A
#
# COMPACT_ATOMS: atom_id res chain seq x y z
N MET A 1 15.01 8.36 -7.29
CA MET A 1 15.11 9.50 -6.35
C MET A 1 15.18 9.07 -4.89
N VAL A 2 14.23 8.26 -4.39
CA VAL A 2 14.19 7.82 -2.96
C VAL A 2 15.49 7.17 -2.50
N LYS A 3 16.01 6.16 -3.22
CA LYS A 3 17.29 5.49 -2.87
C LYS A 3 18.48 6.46 -2.78
N ARG A 4 18.51 7.49 -3.64
CA ARG A 4 19.55 8.53 -3.61
C ARG A 4 19.42 9.40 -2.36
N ALA A 5 18.21 9.84 -2.02
CA ALA A 5 17.97 10.61 -0.79
C ALA A 5 18.37 9.82 0.48
N ILE A 6 18.09 8.52 0.51
CA ILE A 6 18.52 7.63 1.60
C ILE A 6 20.05 7.58 1.67
N SER A 7 20.74 7.41 0.53
CA SER A 7 22.22 7.44 0.51
C SER A 7 22.83 8.79 0.93
N LEU A 8 22.02 9.86 1.04
CA LEU A 8 22.41 11.19 1.50
C LEU A 8 21.95 11.48 2.94
N GLY A 9 21.43 10.49 3.67
CA GLY A 9 21.11 10.61 5.10
C GLY A 9 19.63 10.67 5.47
N VAL A 10 18.70 10.48 4.53
CA VAL A 10 17.27 10.36 4.88
C VAL A 10 17.00 9.03 5.57
N CYS A 11 16.50 9.09 6.82
CA CYS A 11 16.18 7.90 7.63
C CYS A 11 14.67 7.63 7.79
N LYS A 12 13.79 8.54 7.33
CA LYS A 12 12.33 8.38 7.40
C LYS A 12 11.68 8.86 6.11
N VAL A 13 10.93 7.99 5.45
CA VAL A 13 10.19 8.30 4.22
C VAL A 13 8.69 8.27 4.51
N ASN A 14 7.99 9.36 4.17
CA ASN A 14 6.54 9.45 4.33
C ASN A 14 5.85 8.98 3.04
N VAL A 15 4.92 8.02 3.15
CA VAL A 15 4.14 7.51 2.01
C VAL A 15 2.67 7.50 2.39
N ALA A 16 1.83 8.16 1.60
CA ALA A 16 0.38 8.27 1.87
C ALA A 16 -0.47 8.13 0.61
N THR A 17 -0.10 8.82 -0.48
CA THR A 17 -0.91 8.84 -1.71
C THR A 17 -1.03 7.48 -2.37
N GLU A 18 0.09 6.76 -2.55
CA GLU A 18 0.08 5.42 -3.17
C GLU A 18 -0.74 4.41 -2.37
N LEU A 19 -0.73 4.52 -1.04
CA LEU A 19 -1.54 3.66 -0.16
C LEU A 19 -3.04 3.88 -0.40
N LYS A 20 -3.47 5.14 -0.49
CA LYS A 20 -4.87 5.49 -0.75
C LYS A 20 -5.33 5.02 -2.13
N ILE A 21 -4.48 5.19 -3.15
CA ILE A 21 -4.78 4.75 -4.52
C ILE A 21 -4.96 3.24 -4.56
N ALA A 22 -3.98 2.47 -4.06
CA ALA A 22 -4.03 1.00 -4.08
C ALA A 22 -5.26 0.46 -3.33
N PHE A 23 -5.61 1.05 -2.19
CA PHE A 23 -6.80 0.67 -1.44
C PHE A 23 -8.08 0.96 -2.24
N ALA A 24 -8.22 2.19 -2.74
CA ALA A 24 -9.42 2.65 -3.43
C ALA A 24 -9.67 1.87 -4.72
N ASP A 25 -8.62 1.59 -5.50
CA ASP A 25 -8.73 0.84 -6.75
C ASP A 25 -9.18 -0.61 -6.50
N ALA A 26 -8.64 -1.26 -5.48
CA ALA A 26 -9.05 -2.61 -5.09
C ALA A 26 -10.50 -2.65 -4.59
N VAL A 27 -10.92 -1.68 -3.77
CA VAL A 27 -12.31 -1.55 -3.30
C VAL A 27 -13.25 -1.29 -4.48
N LYS A 28 -12.89 -0.38 -5.39
CA LYS A 28 -13.67 -0.07 -6.59
C LYS A 28 -13.85 -1.30 -7.47
N SER A 29 -12.76 -2.03 -7.72
CA SER A 29 -12.80 -3.29 -8.49
C SER A 29 -13.70 -4.34 -7.83
N TYR A 30 -13.64 -4.46 -6.50
CA TYR A 30 -14.50 -5.37 -5.76
C TYR A 30 -15.99 -5.04 -5.96
N PHE A 31 -16.38 -3.76 -5.85
CA PHE A 31 -17.77 -3.33 -6.08
C PHE A 31 -18.22 -3.51 -7.53
N SER A 32 -17.34 -3.29 -8.51
CA SER A 32 -17.68 -3.56 -9.92
C SER A 32 -17.96 -5.03 -10.18
N GLN A 33 -17.30 -5.94 -9.46
CA GLN A 33 -17.52 -7.39 -9.58
C GLN A 33 -18.66 -7.91 -8.69
N HIS A 34 -19.01 -7.19 -7.62
CA HIS A 34 -20.04 -7.56 -6.66
C HIS A 34 -20.98 -6.37 -6.39
N PRO A 35 -21.91 -6.06 -7.32
CA PRO A 35 -22.79 -4.89 -7.20
C PRO A 35 -23.67 -4.89 -5.93
N GLU A 36 -24.03 -6.08 -5.43
CA GLU A 36 -24.87 -6.26 -4.23
C GLU A 36 -24.07 -6.28 -2.91
N ALA A 37 -22.77 -6.05 -2.96
CA ALA A 37 -21.93 -6.13 -1.77
C ALA A 37 -22.24 -5.00 -0.77
N ASN A 38 -22.48 -5.39 0.49
CA ASN A 38 -22.71 -4.45 1.59
C ASN A 38 -21.86 -4.75 2.84
N ASP A 39 -21.16 -5.90 2.88
CA ASP A 39 -20.34 -6.29 4.01
C ASP A 39 -18.93 -5.68 3.92
N PRO A 40 -18.56 -4.74 4.81
CA PRO A 40 -17.25 -4.09 4.81
C PRO A 40 -16.10 -5.04 4.92
N ARG A 41 -16.27 -6.17 5.60
CA ARG A 41 -15.19 -7.15 5.74
C ARG A 41 -14.79 -7.73 4.39
N LYS A 42 -15.73 -7.81 3.43
CA LYS A 42 -15.44 -8.38 2.11
C LYS A 42 -14.71 -7.41 1.18
N TYR A 43 -15.06 -6.13 1.19
CA TYR A 43 -14.42 -5.14 0.30
C TYR A 43 -13.20 -4.44 0.94
N ILE A 44 -13.09 -4.39 2.27
CA ILE A 44 -11.90 -3.83 2.94
C ILE A 44 -10.71 -4.78 2.85
N VAL A 45 -10.93 -6.10 2.93
CA VAL A 45 -9.87 -7.12 2.82
C VAL A 45 -9.03 -6.97 1.54
N PRO A 46 -9.61 -6.92 0.32
CA PRO A 46 -8.81 -6.72 -0.89
C PRO A 46 -8.10 -5.37 -0.90
N GLY A 47 -8.70 -4.30 -0.37
CA GLY A 47 -8.04 -3.01 -0.19
C GLY A 47 -6.80 -3.10 0.71
N LYS A 48 -6.90 -3.79 1.86
CA LYS A 48 -5.76 -4.02 2.77
C LYS A 48 -4.66 -4.85 2.12
N LEU A 49 -5.01 -5.87 1.33
CA LEU A 49 -4.04 -6.69 0.61
C LEU A 49 -3.29 -5.86 -0.43
N ALA A 50 -3.99 -5.03 -1.22
CA ALA A 50 -3.36 -4.14 -2.18
C ALA A 50 -2.41 -3.13 -1.50
N MET A 51 -2.83 -2.53 -0.38
CA MET A 51 -1.96 -1.67 0.42
C MET A 51 -0.72 -2.40 0.95
N LYS A 52 -0.88 -3.66 1.40
CA LYS A 52 0.22 -4.47 1.94
C LYS A 52 1.33 -4.66 0.91
N GLU A 53 0.98 -4.88 -0.36
CA GLU A 53 1.97 -5.03 -1.44
C GLU A 53 2.77 -3.74 -1.65
N VAL A 54 2.09 -2.58 -1.66
CA VAL A 54 2.76 -1.27 -1.74
C VAL A 54 3.71 -1.07 -0.55
N VAL A 55 3.25 -1.37 0.67
CA VAL A 55 4.09 -1.25 1.88
C VAL A 55 5.32 -2.15 1.78
N ALA A 56 5.15 -3.41 1.36
CA ALA A 56 6.25 -4.35 1.20
C ALA A 56 7.29 -3.84 0.18
N GLU A 57 6.84 -3.25 -0.92
CA GLU A 57 7.72 -2.59 -1.89
C GLU A 57 8.47 -1.41 -1.27
N LYS A 58 7.78 -0.53 -0.52
CA LYS A 58 8.43 0.63 0.11
C LYS A 58 9.44 0.22 1.19
N ILE A 59 9.16 -0.84 1.95
CA ILE A 59 10.12 -1.45 2.89
C ILE A 59 11.39 -1.90 2.16
N ARG A 60 11.24 -2.62 1.03
CA ARG A 60 12.39 -3.06 0.20
C ARG A 60 13.17 -1.88 -0.37
N ILE A 61 12.48 -0.83 -0.84
CA ILE A 61 13.13 0.40 -1.36
C ILE A 61 13.88 1.14 -0.25
N CYS A 62 13.33 1.18 0.96
CA CYS A 62 13.95 1.85 2.11
C CYS A 62 15.05 1.02 2.78
N GLY A 63 15.19 -0.26 2.42
CA GLY A 63 16.21 -1.15 3.01
C GLY A 63 15.92 -1.55 4.45
N SER A 64 14.68 -1.43 4.93
CA SER A 64 14.31 -1.75 6.31
C SER A 64 13.82 -3.20 6.52
N ALA A 65 13.85 -4.04 5.47
CA ALA A 65 13.46 -5.44 5.57
C ALA A 65 14.44 -6.22 6.48
N GLY A 66 13.92 -6.96 7.46
CA GLY A 66 14.72 -7.82 8.34
C GLY A 66 15.56 -7.08 9.40
N MET A 67 15.27 -5.80 9.65
CA MET A 67 16.03 -4.94 10.59
C MET A 67 15.36 -4.84 11.98
N LEU A 68 14.56 -5.84 12.36
CA LEU A 68 13.87 -5.94 13.66
C LEU A 68 14.63 -6.87 14.61
#